data_AF-A0A2Z6R9W3-F1
#
_entry.id   AF-A0A2Z6R9W3-F1
#
_cell.length_a   1.000
_cell.length_b   1.000
_cell.length_c   1.000
_cell.angle_alpha   90.00
_cell.angle_beta   90.00
_cell.angle_gamma   90.00
#
_symmetry.space_group_name_H-M   'P 1'
#
loop_
_entity.id
_entity.type
_entity.pdbx_description
1 polymer ?
#
loop_
_entity_poly.entity_id
_entity_poly.type
_entity_poly.pdbx_seq_one_letter_code
_entity_poly.pdbx_strand_id
1 'polypeptide(L)' 'MDIYHKKLPILRSELPEIEDLLGDDWRFQNMIMIQNISVASLIHDNMPEVIDWPSNSPDLNPIENL' A
#
# COMPACT_ATOMS: atom_id res chain seq x y z
N MET A 1 -8.16 -17.37 -7.49
CA MET A 1 -7.79 -16.20 -8.30
C MET A 1 -7.38 -15.11 -7.34
N ASP A 2 -6.08 -14.84 -7.28
CA ASP A 2 -5.47 -14.10 -6.18
C ASP A 2 -5.81 -12.61 -6.19
N ILE A 3 -6.26 -12.14 -5.03
CA ILE A 3 -6.57 -10.73 -4.70
C ILE A 3 -5.41 -9.79 -5.11
N TYR A 4 -4.18 -10.29 -5.11
CA TYR A 4 -2.96 -9.56 -5.47
C TYR A 4 -2.87 -9.20 -6.96
N HIS A 5 -3.41 -10.04 -7.86
CA HIS A 5 -3.42 -9.73 -9.29
C HIS A 5 -4.30 -8.51 -9.63
N LYS A 6 -5.28 -8.20 -8.77
CA LYS A 6 -6.14 -7.02 -8.94
C LYS A 6 -5.58 -5.75 -8.30
N LYS A 7 -4.83 -5.87 -7.20
CA LYS A 7 -4.27 -4.70 -6.49
C LYS A 7 -3.07 -4.07 -7.20
N LEU A 8 -2.20 -4.87 -7.82
CA LEU A 8 -0.98 -4.39 -8.49
C LEU A 8 -1.25 -3.39 -9.64
N PRO A 9 -2.20 -3.65 -10.56
CA PRO A 9 -2.52 -2.71 -11.63
C PRO A 9 -3.07 -1.38 -11.12
N ILE A 10 -3.88 -1.41 -10.05
CA ILE A 10 -4.47 -0.21 -9.44
C ILE A 10 -3.36 0.63 -8.80
N LEU A 11 -2.48 0.01 -7.98
CA LEU A 11 -1.37 0.75 -7.38
C LEU A 11 -0.49 1.44 -8.44
N ARG A 12 -0.23 0.76 -9.57
CA ARG A 12 0.54 1.35 -10.68
C ARG A 12 -0.17 2.50 -11.39
N SER A 13 -1.51 2.48 -11.47
CA SER A 13 -2.26 3.56 -12.15
C SER A 13 -2.36 4.82 -11.31
N GLU A 14 -2.50 4.67 -9.99
CA GLU A 14 -2.71 5.81 -9.08
C GLU A 14 -1.41 6.50 -8.63
N LEU A 15 -0.26 5.81 -8.70
CA LEU A 15 1.03 6.33 -8.22
C LEU A 15 1.38 7.74 -8.75
N PRO A 16 1.28 8.02 -10.06
CA PRO A 16 1.59 9.36 -10.58
C PRO A 16 0.72 10.47 -9.98
N GLU A 17 -0.56 10.21 -9.76
CA GLU A 17 -1.47 11.20 -9.16
C GLU A 17 -1.14 11.42 -7.67
N ILE A 18 -0.78 10.36 -6.95
CA ILE A 18 -0.36 10.45 -5.55
C ILE A 18 0.94 11.24 -5.42
N GLU A 19 1.92 10.98 -6.29
CA GLU A 19 3.19 11.72 -6.37
C GLU A 19 2.96 13.20 -6.67
N ASP A 20 2.08 13.52 -7.64
CA ASP A 20 1.74 14.90 -7.99
C ASP A 20 1.05 15.65 -6.83
N LEU A 21 0.21 14.96 -6.05
CA LEU A 21 -0.57 15.57 -4.96
C LEU A 21 0.20 15.70 -3.65
N LEU A 22 1.00 14.70 -3.29
CA LEU A 22 1.62 14.58 -1.97
C LEU A 22 3.15 14.71 -2.00
N GLY A 23 3.78 14.68 -3.17
CA GLY A 23 5.23 14.69 -3.32
C GLY A 23 5.87 13.47 -2.65
N ASP A 24 6.95 13.69 -1.89
CA ASP A 24 7.71 12.64 -1.21
C ASP A 24 7.34 12.47 0.28
N ASP A 25 6.47 13.33 0.83
CA ASP A 25 6.19 13.42 2.28
C ASP A 25 5.03 12.51 2.76
N TRP A 26 4.61 11.54 1.94
CA TRP A 26 3.53 10.62 2.27
C TRP A 26 4.02 9.23 2.66
N ARG A 27 3.16 8.49 3.37
CA ARG A 27 3.46 7.14 3.85
C ARG A 27 2.39 6.17 3.43
N PHE A 28 2.80 4.98 3.00
CA PHE A 28 1.89 3.93 2.56
C PHE A 28 1.55 2.98 3.72
N GLN A 29 0.27 2.89 4.08
CA GLN A 29 -0.25 1.91 5.02
C GLN A 29 -1.01 0.82 4.25
N ASN A 30 -0.71 -0.45 4.51
CA ASN A 30 -1.48 -1.55 3.93
C ASN A 30 -1.60 -2.71 4.91
N MET A 31 -2.81 -3.26 4.97
CA MET A 31 -3.14 -4.45 5.76
C MET A 31 -2.76 -5.69 4.94
N ILE A 32 -1.49 -5.87 4.58
CA ILE A 32 -1.05 -7.06 3.85
C ILE A 32 0.05 -7.78 4.62
N MET A 33 -0.31 -8.99 5.03
CA MET A 33 0.59 -10.12 5.27
C MET A 33 1.48 -10.25 4.04
N ILE A 34 2.74 -9.82 4.14
CA ILE A 34 3.71 -9.79 3.03
C ILE A 34 4.01 -11.23 2.58
N GLN A 35 3.13 -11.81 1.76
CA GLN A 35 3.31 -13.13 1.17
C GLN A 35 3.59 -13.06 -0.34
N ASN A 36 3.44 -11.88 -0.96
CA ASN A 36 3.67 -11.71 -2.40
C ASN A 36 4.88 -10.79 -2.68
N ILE A 37 5.95 -11.40 -3.17
CA ILE A 37 7.25 -10.76 -3.46
C ILE A 37 7.11 -9.58 -4.44
N SER A 38 6.24 -9.68 -5.45
CA SER A 38 6.07 -8.63 -6.47
C SER A 38 5.37 -7.38 -5.95
N VAL A 39 4.49 -7.54 -4.95
CA VAL A 39 3.86 -6.40 -4.25
C VAL A 39 4.87 -5.74 -3.34
N ALA A 40 5.70 -6.53 -2.64
CA ALA A 40 6.76 -6.01 -1.80
C ALA A 40 7.79 -5.20 -2.59
N SER A 41 8.21 -5.69 -3.76
CA SER A 41 9.15 -4.95 -4.61
C SER A 41 8.55 -3.68 -5.19
N LEU A 42 7.30 -3.71 -5.67
CA LEU A 42 6.62 -2.50 -6.15
C LEU A 42 6.55 -1.43 -5.05
N ILE A 43 6.19 -1.84 -3.83
CA ILE A 43 6.09 -0.94 -2.70
C ILE A 43 7.47 -0.37 -2.34
N HIS A 44 8.48 -1.22 -2.24
CA HIS A 44 9.85 -0.80 -1.92
C HIS A 44 10.41 0.20 -2.95
N ASP A 45 10.12 -0.02 -4.24
CA ASP A 45 10.73 0.75 -5.32
C ASP A 45 9.98 2.07 -5.64
N ASN A 46 8.73 2.23 -5.18
CA ASN A 46 7.87 3.35 -5.59
C ASN A 46 7.19 4.10 -4.44
N MET A 47 7.30 3.63 -3.19
CA MET A 47 6.69 4.31 -2.04
C MET A 47 7.78 5.00 -1.20
N PRO A 48 7.58 6.23 -0.70
CA PRO A 48 8.58 6.94 0.10
C PRO A 48 8.88 6.24 1.43
N GLU A 49 7.82 5.78 2.11
CA GLU A 49 7.91 5.05 3.37
C GLU A 49 6.70 4.14 3.53
N VAL A 50 6.91 2.92 4.03
CA VAL A 50 5.83 1.97 4.36
C VAL A 50 5.67 1.95 5.87
N ILE A 51 4.45 2.12 6.35
CA ILE A 51 4.16 2.06 7.79
C ILE A 51 4.14 0.59 8.23
N ASP A 52 4.99 0.26 9.21
CA ASP A 52 4.93 -1.02 9.92
C ASP A 52 3.55 -1.16 10.59
N TRP A 53 2.81 -2.19 10.19
CA TRP A 53 1.44 -2.40 10.68
C TRP A 53 1.31 -3.70 11.48
N PRO A 54 0.74 -3.66 12.70
CA PRO A 54 0.55 -4.86 13.49
C PRO A 54 -0.47 -5.80 12.83
N SER A 55 -0.17 -7.10 12.89
CA SER A 55 -1.06 -8.14 12.36
C SER A 55 -2.40 -8.17 13.10
N ASN A 56 -3.49 -8.49 12.39
CA ASN A 56 -4.84 -8.61 12.94
C ASN A 56 -5.32 -7.39 13.74
N SER A 57 -4.90 -6.18 13.33
CA SER A 57 -5.28 -4.92 13.98
C SER A 57 -6.14 -4.04 13.05
N PRO A 58 -7.37 -4.47 12.72
CA PRO A 58 -8.30 -3.65 11.93
C PRO A 58 -8.80 -2.44 12.74
N ASP A 59 -8.86 -2.54 14.07
CA ASP A 59 -9.24 -1.47 14.99
C ASP A 59 -8.33 -0.24 14.90
N LEU A 60 -7.08 -0.43 14.48
CA LEU A 60 -6.13 0.65 14.28
C LEU A 60 -6.27 1.32 12.91
N ASN A 61 -6.99 0.69 11.97
CA ASN A 61 -7.04 1.13 10.59
C ASN A 61 -8.17 2.17 10.42
N PRO A 62 -7.87 3.46 10.14
CA PRO A 62 -8.88 4.51 10.18
C PRO A 62 -10.03 4.30 9.18
N ILE A 63 -9.77 3.59 8.07
CA ILE A 63 -10.79 3.29 7.06
C ILE A 63 -11.86 2.31 7.54
N GLU A 64 -11.60 1.49 8.56
CA GLU A 64 -12.59 0.54 9.09
C GLU A 64 -13.73 1.28 9.83
N ASN A 65 -13.55 2.58 10.11
CA ASN A 65 -14.52 3.46 10.74
C ASN A 65 -15.16 4.49 9.77
N LEU A 66 -14.88 4.41 8.45
CA LEU A 66 -15.44 5.27 7.41
C LEU A 66 -16.65 4.63 6.72
#